data_AF-A0A5C5V9I3-F1
#
_entry.id   AF-A0A5C5V9I3-F1
#
_cell.length_a   1.000
_cell.length_b   1.000
_cell.length_c   1.000
_cell.angle_alpha   90.00
_cell.angle_beta   90.00
_cell.angle_gamma   90.00
#
_symmetry.space_group_name_H-M   'P 1'
#
loop_
_entity.id
_entity.type
_entity.pdbx_description
1 polymer ?
#
loop_
_entity_poly.entity_id
_entity_poly.type
_entity_poly.pdbx_seq_one_letter_code
_entity_poly.pdbx_strand_id
1 'polypeptide(L)'
;MCKHPSPAPWSYDYSPYRAMDGQEIPAFEVFDVNGDKIFDTNENTPAELQEMNARLAAATPVLCSALAECVRLLADYSESDGEEGMAYRSGRAALDEAWGSIT
;
A
#
# COMPACT_ATOMS: atom_id res chain seq x y z
N MET A 1 -15.12 -3.82 -13.22
CA MET A 1 -15.19 -3.93 -11.75
C MET A 1 -13.77 -3.99 -11.23
N CYS A 2 -13.24 -2.90 -10.68
CA CYS A 2 -12.01 -2.97 -9.90
C CYS A 2 -12.29 -3.79 -8.64
N LYS A 3 -11.58 -4.89 -8.44
CA LYS A 3 -11.65 -5.65 -7.20
C LYS A 3 -11.01 -4.79 -6.11
N HIS A 4 -11.76 -4.44 -5.07
CA HIS A 4 -11.15 -3.83 -3.89
C HIS A 4 -10.08 -4.80 -3.34
N PRO A 5 -8.86 -4.33 -3.07
CA PRO A 5 -7.85 -5.18 -2.45
C PRO A 5 -8.36 -5.65 -1.08
N SER A 6 -8.09 -6.92 -0.77
CA SER A 6 -8.42 -7.49 0.54
C SER A 6 -7.76 -6.65 1.65
N PRO A 7 -8.46 -6.39 2.77
CA PRO A 7 -7.84 -5.74 3.93
C PRO A 7 -6.79 -6.63 4.61
N ALA A 8 -6.64 -7.89 4.18
CA ALA A 8 -5.56 -8.75 4.65
C ALA A 8 -4.20 -8.15 4.26
N PRO A 9 -3.22 -8.13 5.18
CA PRO A 9 -1.89 -7.64 4.86
C PRO A 9 -1.27 -8.50 3.76
N TRP A 10 -0.61 -7.84 2.83
CA TRP A 10 0.33 -8.50 1.93
C TRP A 10 1.55 -8.97 2.72
N SER A 11 2.26 -9.96 2.21
CA SER A 11 3.55 -10.37 2.77
C SER A 11 4.69 -9.85 1.91
N TYR A 12 5.89 -9.83 2.48
CA TYR A 12 7.10 -9.60 1.72
C TYR A 12 8.22 -10.53 2.20
N ASP A 13 9.03 -11.02 1.28
CA ASP A 13 10.14 -11.93 1.56
C ASP A 13 11.46 -11.36 1.03
N TYR A 14 12.56 -11.63 1.75
CA TYR A 14 13.91 -11.34 1.26
C TYR A 14 14.34 -12.43 0.27
N SER A 15 14.57 -12.04 -0.99
CA SER A 15 14.90 -12.95 -2.09
C SER A 15 16.03 -12.34 -2.93
N PRO A 16 17.28 -12.38 -2.45
CA PRO A 16 18.38 -11.68 -3.10
C PRO A 16 18.83 -12.37 -4.40
N TYR A 17 19.29 -11.57 -5.34
CA TYR A 17 19.97 -12.07 -6.53
C TYR A 17 21.45 -12.33 -6.25
N ARG A 18 22.05 -13.19 -7.08
CA ARG A 18 23.50 -13.41 -7.09
C ARG A 18 24.09 -12.83 -8.37
N ALA A 19 24.98 -11.86 -8.21
CA ALA A 19 25.78 -11.35 -9.31
C ALA A 19 26.79 -12.40 -9.81
N MET A 20 27.35 -12.18 -10.99
CA MET A 20 28.33 -13.13 -11.59
C MET A 20 29.60 -13.29 -10.76
N ASP A 21 29.97 -12.27 -9.98
CA ASP A 21 31.11 -12.29 -9.05
C ASP A 21 30.78 -12.94 -7.69
N GLY A 22 29.54 -13.43 -7.53
CA GLY A 22 29.04 -14.04 -6.31
C GLY A 22 28.57 -13.03 -5.25
N GLN A 23 28.60 -11.73 -5.55
CA GLN A 23 28.04 -10.71 -4.65
C GLN A 23 26.52 -10.85 -4.56
N GLU A 24 26.00 -10.72 -3.34
CA GLU A 24 24.56 -10.70 -3.08
C GLU A 24 23.99 -9.31 -3.42
N ILE A 25 22.93 -9.30 -4.21
CA ILE A 25 22.16 -8.09 -4.53
C ILE A 25 20.83 -8.20 -3.77
N PRO A 26 20.60 -7.35 -2.76
CA PRO A 26 19.36 -7.32 -2.00
C PRO A 26 18.16 -7.09 -2.91
N ALA A 27 17.11 -7.89 -2.68
CA ALA A 27 15.81 -7.74 -3.31
C ALA A 27 14.73 -8.30 -2.38
N PHE A 28 13.55 -7.69 -2.44
CA PHE A 28 12.38 -8.11 -1.67
C PHE A 28 11.21 -8.32 -2.62
N GLU A 29 10.54 -9.45 -2.49
CA GLU A 29 9.33 -9.76 -3.24
C GLU A 29 8.10 -9.49 -2.37
N VAL A 30 7.06 -8.88 -2.94
CA VAL A 30 5.80 -8.58 -2.27
C VAL A 30 4.70 -9.45 -2.86
N PHE A 31 3.91 -10.08 -2.01
CA PHE A 31 2.88 -11.05 -2.38
C PHE A 31 1.51 -10.63 -1.87
N ASP A 32 0.47 -10.95 -2.63
CA ASP A 32 -0.90 -10.73 -2.23
C ASP A 32 -1.36 -11.74 -1.17
N VAL A 33 -2.60 -11.61 -0.72
CA VAL A 33 -3.21 -12.52 0.28
C VAL A 33 -3.28 -13.99 -0.17
N ASN A 34 -3.22 -14.26 -1.48
CA ASN A 34 -3.26 -15.60 -2.04
C ASN A 34 -1.85 -16.19 -2.23
N GLY A 35 -0.81 -15.41 -1.94
CA GLY A 35 0.58 -15.76 -2.21
C GLY A 35 1.02 -15.49 -3.66
N ASP A 36 0.22 -14.78 -4.45
CA ASP A 36 0.61 -14.37 -5.79
C ASP A 36 1.57 -13.18 -5.72
N LYS A 37 2.72 -13.26 -6.40
CA LYS A 37 3.68 -12.16 -6.45
C LYS A 37 3.07 -10.94 -7.14
N ILE A 38 3.12 -9.79 -6.48
CA ILE A 38 2.64 -8.51 -7.00
C ILE A 38 3.80 -7.79 -7.71
N PHE A 39 4.92 -7.59 -7.00
CA PHE A 39 6.11 -6.92 -7.51
C PHE A 39 7.35 -7.23 -6.66
N ASP A 40 8.52 -6.78 -7.11
CA ASP A 40 9.77 -6.79 -6.35
C ASP A 40 10.39 -5.39 -6.24
N THR A 41 11.20 -5.17 -5.21
CA THR A 41 11.86 -3.89 -4.96
C THR A 41 13.00 -3.61 -5.93
N ASN A 42 13.27 -2.34 -6.20
CA ASN A 42 14.33 -1.93 -7.11
C ASN A 42 15.73 -2.24 -6.55
N GLU A 43 16.38 -3.23 -7.15
CA GLU A 43 17.75 -3.67 -6.86
C GLU A 43 18.81 -2.55 -6.96
N ASN A 44 18.53 -1.48 -7.70
CA ASN A 44 19.43 -0.32 -7.84
C ASN A 44 19.37 0.65 -6.65
N THR A 45 18.58 0.35 -5.62
CA THR A 45 18.46 1.19 -4.42
C THR A 45 19.11 0.51 -3.20
N PRO A 46 19.55 1.28 -2.19
CA PRO A 46 20.12 0.71 -0.97
C PRO A 46 19.17 -0.31 -0.31
N ALA A 47 19.73 -1.39 0.23
CA ALA A 47 18.98 -2.50 0.83
C ALA A 47 17.95 -2.04 1.87
N GLU A 48 18.33 -1.09 2.72
CA GLU A 48 17.46 -0.52 3.76
C GLU A 48 16.24 0.18 3.15
N LEU A 49 16.44 0.91 2.06
CA LEU A 49 15.35 1.59 1.35
C LEU A 49 14.43 0.58 0.64
N GLN A 50 15.01 -0.48 0.09
CA GLN A 50 14.23 -1.58 -0.48
C GLN A 50 13.33 -2.22 0.58
N GLU A 51 13.88 -2.56 1.75
CA GLU A 51 13.08 -3.18 2.82
C GLU A 51 11.99 -2.23 3.34
N MET A 52 12.30 -0.94 3.52
CA MET A 52 11.30 0.06 3.89
C MET A 52 10.15 0.13 2.89
N ASN A 53 10.45 0.09 1.59
CA ASN A 53 9.43 0.10 0.54
C ASN A 53 8.60 -1.19 0.55
N ALA A 54 9.23 -2.35 0.76
CA ALA A 54 8.53 -3.63 0.88
C ALA A 54 7.57 -3.64 2.09
N ARG A 55 8.03 -3.15 3.25
CA ARG A 55 7.20 -3.01 4.46
C ARG A 55 6.03 -2.05 4.25
N LEU A 56 6.27 -0.90 3.63
CA LEU A 56 5.22 0.08 3.34
C LEU A 56 4.16 -0.52 2.42
N ALA A 57 4.60 -1.17 1.33
CA ALA A 57 3.70 -1.81 0.40
C ALA A 57 2.90 -2.94 1.05
N ALA A 58 3.55 -3.77 1.88
CA ALA A 58 2.90 -4.83 2.60
C ALA A 58 1.76 -4.33 3.51
N ALA A 59 1.95 -3.14 4.09
CA ALA A 59 0.97 -2.48 4.96
C ALA A 59 -0.12 -1.69 4.20
N THR A 60 0.07 -1.38 2.91
CA THR A 60 -0.85 -0.55 2.12
C THR A 60 -2.31 -0.99 2.23
N PRO A 61 -2.68 -2.29 2.08
CA PRO A 61 -4.08 -2.69 2.15
C PRO A 61 -4.73 -2.37 3.50
N VAL A 62 -4.01 -2.59 4.60
CA VAL A 62 -4.47 -2.33 5.96
C VAL A 62 -4.58 -0.82 6.21
N LEU A 63 -3.58 -0.04 5.78
CA LEU A 63 -3.56 1.42 5.92
C LEU A 63 -4.74 2.08 5.19
N CYS A 64 -4.97 1.69 3.94
CA CYS A 64 -6.08 2.20 3.17
C CYS A 64 -7.43 1.72 3.74
N SER A 65 -7.52 0.49 4.28
CA SER A 65 -8.74 0.03 4.96
C SER A 65 -9.04 0.85 6.22
N ALA A 66 -8.02 1.19 7.01
CA ALA A 66 -8.17 2.04 8.19
C ALA A 66 -8.61 3.46 7.79
N LEU A 67 -8.02 4.03 6.74
CA LEU A 67 -8.42 5.33 6.21
C LEU A 67 -9.87 5.31 5.69
N ALA A 68 -10.30 4.25 5.01
CA ALA A 68 -11.66 4.08 4.55
C ALA A 68 -12.67 4.10 5.71
N GLU A 69 -12.33 3.47 6.83
CA GLU A 69 -13.16 3.51 8.03
C GLU A 69 -13.22 4.91 8.64
N CYS A 70 -12.09 5.62 8.72
CA CYS A 70 -12.07 7.03 9.16
C CYS A 70 -12.94 7.93 8.27
N VAL A 71 -12.84 7.78 6.94
CA VAL A 71 -13.66 8.53 5.98
C VAL A 71 -15.14 8.19 6.14
N ARG A 72 -15.48 6.92 6.36
CA ARG A 72 -16.86 6.48 6.61
C ARG A 72 -17.45 7.14 7.86
N LEU A 73 -16.66 7.25 8.94
CA LEU A 73 -17.08 7.90 10.19
C LEU A 73 -17.31 9.42 10.02
N LEU A 74 -16.64 10.05 9.05
CA LEU A 74 -16.79 11.47 8.75
C LEU A 74 -17.85 11.77 7.68
N ALA A 75 -18.56 10.75 7.18
CA ALA A 75 -19.49 10.91 6.05
C ALA A 75 -20.59 11.94 6.30
N ASP A 76 -21.08 12.06 7.54
CA ASP A 76 -22.12 13.03 7.91
C ASP A 76 -21.65 14.49 7.78
N TYR A 77 -20.34 14.72 7.66
CA TYR A 77 -19.73 16.04 7.47
C TYR A 77 -19.36 16.32 6.01
N SER A 78 -19.82 15.52 5.04
CA SER A 78 -19.39 15.62 3.64
C SER A 78 -19.60 17.01 3.02
N GLU A 79 -20.68 17.70 3.42
CA GLU A 79 -21.04 19.06 2.97
C GLU A 79 -20.57 20.15 3.93
N SER A 80 -19.90 19.79 5.03
CA SER A 80 -19.36 20.76 5.98
C SER A 80 -18.14 21.48 5.39
N ASP A 81 -18.08 22.79 5.61
CA ASP A 81 -16.90 23.61 5.33
C ASP A 81 -15.86 23.59 6.49
N GLY A 82 -16.19 22.92 7.60
CA GLY A 82 -15.32 22.73 8.76
C GLY A 82 -14.20 21.69 8.55
N GLU A 83 -13.36 21.53 9.57
CA GLU A 83 -12.20 20.61 9.55
C GLU A 83 -12.60 19.16 9.25
N GLU A 84 -13.73 18.70 9.79
CA GLU A 84 -14.26 17.36 9.57
C GLU A 84 -14.65 17.12 8.10
N GLY A 85 -15.26 18.12 7.46
CA GLY A 85 -15.63 18.04 6.04
C GLY A 85 -14.40 18.09 5.12
N MET A 86 -13.39 18.88 5.48
CA MET A 86 -12.09 18.84 4.80
C MET A 86 -11.42 17.47 4.93
N ALA A 87 -11.38 16.92 6.15
CA ALA A 87 -10.80 15.59 6.42
C ALA A 87 -11.52 14.48 5.64
N TYR A 88 -12.86 14.52 5.57
CA TYR A 88 -13.66 13.63 4.73
C TYR A 88 -13.23 13.71 3.25
N ARG A 89 -13.21 14.92 2.68
CA ARG A 89 -12.90 15.12 1.25
C ARG A 89 -11.45 14.71 0.93
N SER A 90 -10.49 15.09 1.77
CA SER A 90 -9.08 14.71 1.59
C SER A 90 -8.87 13.20 1.72
N GLY A 91 -9.48 12.56 2.72
CA GLY A 91 -9.39 11.12 2.89
C GLY A 91 -10.05 10.36 1.74
N ARG A 92 -11.22 10.83 1.25
CA ARG A 92 -11.90 10.25 0.08
C ARG A 92 -11.03 10.37 -1.17
N ALA A 93 -10.47 11.55 -1.44
CA ALA A 93 -9.60 11.77 -2.59
C ALA A 93 -8.35 10.87 -2.54
N ALA A 94 -7.75 10.70 -1.37
CA ALA A 94 -6.60 9.82 -1.20
C ALA A 94 -6.94 8.34 -1.46
N LEU A 95 -8.12 7.88 -1.02
CA LEU A 95 -8.60 6.53 -1.29
C LEU A 95 -8.91 6.31 -2.77
N ASP A 96 -9.53 7.31 -3.42
CA ASP A 96 -9.85 7.25 -4.85
C ASP A 96 -8.56 7.22 -5.70
N GLU A 97 -7.53 7.97 -5.31
CA GLU A 97 -6.21 7.92 -5.97
C GLU A 97 -5.53 6.55 -5.76
N ALA A 98 -5.57 6.01 -4.54
CA ALA A 98 -4.88 4.77 -4.21
C ALA A 98 -5.55 3.50 -4.76
N TRP A 99 -6.89 3.45 -4.80
CA TRP A 99 -7.67 2.24 -5.12
C TRP A 99 -8.64 2.41 -6.30
N GLY A 100 -8.71 3.60 -6.89
CA GLY A 100 -9.76 3.95 -7.85
C GLY A 100 -11.08 4.31 -7.14
N SER A 101 -11.99 4.97 -7.87
CA SER A 101 -13.24 5.46 -7.29
C SER A 101 -14.04 4.37 -6.57
N ILE A 102 -14.26 4.58 -5.28
CA ILE A 102 -15.13 3.75 -4.44
C ILE A 102 -16.56 4.25 -4.66
N THR A 103 -17.28 3.64 -5.60
CA THR A 103 -18.70 3.94 -5.89
C THR A 103 -19.62 3.13 -5.00
#